data_AF-A0A3L6PI33-F1
#
_entry.id   AF-A0A3L6PI33-F1
#
_cell.length_a   1.000
_cell.length_b   1.000
_cell.length_c   1.000
_cell.angle_alpha   90.00
_cell.angle_beta   90.00
_cell.angle_gamma   90.00
#
_symmetry.space_group_name_H-M   'P 1'
#
loop_
_entity.id
_entity.type
_entity.pdbx_description
1 polymer ?
#
loop_
_entity_poly.entity_id
_entity_poly.type
_entity_poly.pdbx_seq_one_letter_code
_entity_poly.pdbx_strand_id
1 'polypeptide(L)'
;MMRRSTALRAAAALLLLAALAAVNMLIIWYGERSEEAETRRMFREWMAVNKKKYSSIDEGEHRYAVFKENRRRFDKENAANDAARLHLTHLGLNVFADLTDEELRSLHTGCADH
;
A
#
# COMPACT_ATOMS: atom_id res chain seq x y z
N MET A 1 23.18 -41.23 27.38
CA MET A 1 21.77 -41.16 26.89
C MET A 1 21.23 -39.71 26.87
N MET A 2 21.43 -38.89 27.92
CA MET A 2 20.89 -37.52 28.02
C MET A 2 21.33 -36.49 26.95
N ARG A 3 22.56 -36.54 26.42
CA ARG A 3 23.05 -35.54 25.43
C ARG A 3 22.42 -35.68 24.03
N ARG A 4 21.99 -36.89 23.65
CA ARG A 4 21.34 -37.15 22.37
C ARG A 4 19.87 -36.69 22.37
N SER A 5 19.19 -36.82 23.50
CA SER A 5 17.80 -36.34 23.65
C SER A 5 17.71 -34.81 23.67
N THR A 6 18.68 -34.10 24.28
CA THR A 6 18.74 -32.63 24.22
C THR A 6 19.01 -32.14 22.79
N ALA A 7 19.91 -32.80 22.05
CA ALA A 7 20.18 -32.46 20.65
C ALA A 7 18.96 -32.68 19.75
N LEU A 8 18.22 -33.78 19.92
CA LEU A 8 16.97 -34.05 19.19
C LEU A 8 15.90 -33.00 19.49
N ARG A 9 15.74 -32.60 20.76
CA ARG A 9 14.78 -31.55 21.16
C ARG A 9 15.16 -30.19 20.60
N ALA A 10 16.45 -29.85 20.62
CA ALA A 10 16.95 -28.62 20.01
C ALA A 10 16.74 -28.61 18.49
N ALA A 11 17.02 -29.72 17.81
CA ALA A 11 16.77 -29.86 16.37
C ALA A 11 15.26 -29.73 16.04
N ALA A 12 14.40 -30.38 16.82
CA ALA A 12 12.95 -30.27 16.65
C ALA A 12 12.45 -28.83 16.89
N ALA A 13 12.98 -28.14 17.90
CA ALA A 13 12.65 -26.74 18.16
C ALA A 13 13.10 -25.82 17.02
N LEU A 14 14.31 -26.03 16.47
CA LEU A 14 14.80 -25.28 15.30
C LEU A 14 13.95 -25.53 14.05
N LEU A 15 13.55 -26.78 13.80
CA LEU A 15 12.65 -27.12 12.70
C LEU A 15 11.28 -26.44 12.85
N LEU A 16 10.73 -26.43 14.07
CA LEU A 16 9.47 -25.74 14.36
C LEU A 16 9.58 -24.23 14.14
N LEU A 17 10.66 -23.60 14.60
CA LEU A 17 10.91 -22.17 14.39
C LEU A 17 11.06 -21.83 12.90
N ALA A 18 11.79 -22.66 12.14
CA ALA A 18 11.93 -22.48 10.70
C ALA A 18 10.58 -22.62 9.98
N ALA A 19 9.75 -23.59 10.36
CA ALA A 19 8.40 -23.75 9.83
C ALA A 19 7.50 -22.54 10.12
N LEU A 20 7.52 -22.02 11.36
CA LEU A 20 6.77 -20.82 11.74
C LEU A 20 7.22 -19.59 10.94
N ALA A 21 8.53 -19.40 10.79
CA ALA A 21 9.07 -18.31 9.98
C ALA A 21 8.65 -18.42 8.51
N ALA A 22 8.68 -19.63 7.93
CA ALA A 22 8.24 -19.87 6.56
C ALA A 22 6.74 -19.57 6.37
N VAL A 23 5.88 -20.00 7.32
CA VAL A 23 4.44 -19.69 7.28
C VAL A 23 4.20 -18.19 7.41
N ASN A 24 4.92 -17.49 8.30
CA ASN A 24 4.80 -16.04 8.44
C ASN A 24 5.19 -15.30 7.14
N MET A 25 6.29 -15.71 6.50
CA MET A 25 6.71 -15.15 5.20
C MET A 25 5.65 -15.39 4.12
N LEU A 26 5.03 -16.57 4.12
CA LEU A 26 3.94 -16.90 3.19
C LEU A 26 2.75 -15.97 3.38
N ILE A 27 2.30 -15.80 4.62
CA ILE A 27 1.16 -14.93 4.96
C ILE A 27 1.41 -13.49 4.50
N ILE A 28 2.60 -12.95 4.80
CA ILE A 28 2.98 -11.58 4.37
C ILE A 28 2.97 -11.47 2.84
N TRP A 29 3.58 -12.43 2.14
CA TRP A 29 3.66 -12.42 0.68
C TRP A 29 2.27 -12.50 0.00
N TYR A 30 1.38 -13.36 0.49
CA TYR A 30 0.01 -13.43 -0.02
C TYR A 30 -0.77 -12.13 0.28
N GLY A 31 -0.58 -11.55 1.47
CA GLY A 31 -1.21 -10.29 1.85
C GLY A 31 -0.81 -9.15 0.92
N GLU A 32 0.49 -8.95 0.70
CA GLU A 32 1.01 -7.90 -0.18
C GLU A 32 0.54 -8.07 -1.63
N ARG A 33 0.54 -9.32 -2.14
CA ARG A 33 0.05 -9.60 -3.51
C ARG A 33 -1.46 -9.36 -3.65
N SER A 34 -2.23 -9.63 -2.60
CA SER A 34 -3.66 -9.34 -2.57
C SER A 34 -3.92 -7.83 -2.58
N GLU A 35 -3.23 -7.08 -1.72
CA GLU A 35 -3.32 -5.61 -1.66
C GLU A 35 -2.93 -5.00 -3.01
N GLU A 36 -1.85 -5.45 -3.63
CA GLU A 36 -1.41 -4.99 -4.94
C GLU A 36 -2.49 -5.21 -6.02
N ALA A 37 -3.06 -6.42 -6.09
CA ALA A 37 -4.09 -6.76 -7.08
C ALA A 37 -5.36 -5.91 -6.90
N GLU A 38 -5.81 -5.74 -5.65
CA GLU A 38 -6.96 -4.91 -5.31
C GLU A 38 -6.71 -3.45 -5.66
N THR A 39 -5.57 -2.90 -5.23
CA THR A 39 -5.28 -1.47 -5.45
C THR A 39 -5.07 -1.16 -6.93
N ARG A 40 -4.50 -2.09 -7.71
CA ARG A 40 -4.44 -1.94 -9.19
C ARG A 40 -5.81 -1.98 -9.84
N ARG A 41 -6.74 -2.80 -9.33
CA ARG A 41 -8.14 -2.78 -9.80
C ARG A 41 -8.79 -1.43 -9.51
N MET A 42 -8.67 -0.93 -8.28
CA MET A 42 -9.20 0.38 -7.90
C MET A 42 -8.61 1.51 -8.74
N PHE A 43 -7.30 1.47 -9.01
CA PHE A 43 -6.65 2.46 -9.87
C PHE A 43 -7.24 2.46 -11.28
N ARG A 44 -7.45 1.29 -11.89
CA ARG A 44 -8.09 1.19 -13.22
C ARG A 44 -9.51 1.75 -13.22
N GLU A 45 -10.30 1.45 -12.19
CA GLU A 45 -11.67 1.97 -12.05
C GLU A 45 -11.66 3.48 -11.87
N TRP A 46 -10.80 4.00 -11.00
CA TRP A 46 -10.61 5.43 -10.79
C TRP A 46 -10.16 6.15 -12.07
N MET A 47 -9.23 5.59 -12.83
CA MET A 47 -8.80 6.15 -14.12
C MET A 47 -9.96 6.25 -15.10
N ALA A 48 -10.81 5.22 -15.18
CA ALA A 48 -11.96 5.19 -16.06
C ALA A 48 -12.97 6.28 -15.70
N VAL A 49 -13.29 6.44 -14.41
CA VAL A 49 -14.19 7.48 -13.90
C VAL A 49 -13.64 8.88 -14.17
N ASN A 50 -12.34 9.09 -13.96
CA ASN A 50 -11.68 10.39 -14.09
C ASN A 50 -11.10 10.65 -15.49
N LYS A 51 -11.35 9.75 -16.45
CA LYS A 51 -10.87 9.82 -17.84
C LYS A 51 -9.35 10.02 -17.97
N LYS A 52 -8.58 9.44 -17.04
CA LYS A 52 -7.11 9.54 -17.02
C LYS A 52 -6.51 8.62 -18.06
N LYS A 53 -5.46 9.09 -18.73
CA LYS A 53 -4.62 8.33 -19.66
C LYS A 53 -3.19 8.82 -19.50
N TYR A 54 -2.24 7.90 -19.54
CA TYR A 54 -0.81 8.21 -19.42
C TYR A 54 -0.13 7.90 -20.75
N SER A 55 0.93 8.65 -21.03
CA SER A 55 1.66 8.61 -22.30
C SER A 55 2.54 7.37 -22.43
N SER A 56 2.94 6.78 -21.30
CA SER A 56 3.82 5.61 -21.25
C SER A 56 3.48 4.67 -20.10
N ILE A 57 4.04 3.46 -20.15
CA ILE A 57 3.96 2.49 -19.05
C ILE A 57 4.63 3.05 -17.80
N ASP A 58 5.83 3.64 -17.95
CA ASP A 58 6.59 4.21 -16.83
C ASP A 58 5.83 5.33 -16.13
N GLU A 59 5.18 6.22 -16.90
CA GLU A 59 4.32 7.26 -16.33
C GLU A 59 3.12 6.62 -15.60
N GLY A 60 2.51 5.60 -16.19
CA GLY A 60 1.40 4.88 -15.57
C GLY A 60 1.78 4.21 -14.24
N GLU A 61 2.94 3.59 -14.16
CA GLU A 61 3.45 2.98 -12.93
C GLU A 61 3.82 4.04 -11.89
N HIS A 62 4.41 5.16 -12.30
CA HIS A 62 4.67 6.29 -11.40
C HIS A 62 3.37 6.84 -10.80
N ARG A 63 2.37 7.09 -11.64
CA ARG A 63 1.05 7.61 -11.23
C ARG A 63 0.31 6.62 -10.35
N TYR A 64 0.44 5.32 -10.62
CA TYR A 64 -0.07 4.27 -9.75
C TYR A 64 0.58 4.28 -8.37
N ALA A 65 1.91 4.42 -8.30
CA ALA A 65 2.62 4.48 -7.03
C ALA A 65 2.16 5.67 -6.16
N VAL A 66 2.02 6.85 -6.78
CA VAL A 66 1.49 8.05 -6.11
C VAL A 66 0.04 7.83 -5.64
N PHE A 67 -0.80 7.25 -6.50
CA PHE A 67 -2.19 6.90 -6.15
C PHE A 67 -2.27 5.94 -4.97
N LYS A 68 -1.43 4.91 -4.95
CA LYS A 68 -1.37 3.93 -3.86
C LYS A 68 -0.99 4.60 -2.53
N GLU A 69 -0.02 5.50 -2.56
CA GLU A 69 0.41 6.23 -1.37
C GLU A 69 -0.65 7.22 -0.86
N ASN A 70 -1.25 8.00 -1.76
CA ASN A 70 -2.35 8.90 -1.41
C ASN A 70 -3.53 8.15 -0.79
N ARG A 71 -3.87 6.97 -1.33
CA ARG A 71 -4.92 6.11 -0.77
C ARG A 71 -4.62 5.72 0.67
N ARG A 72 -3.40 5.25 0.96
CA ARG A 72 -2.99 4.86 2.32
C ARG A 72 -3.07 6.03 3.30
N ARG A 73 -2.65 7.23 2.86
CA ARG A 73 -2.78 8.46 3.65
C ARG A 73 -4.24 8.75 3.97
N PHE A 74 -5.12 8.73 2.97
CA PHE A 74 -6.56 8.98 3.18
C PHE A 74 -7.24 7.93 4.05
N ASP A 75 -6.92 6.65 3.88
CA ASP A 75 -7.47 5.59 4.74
C ASP A 75 -7.05 5.79 6.21
N LYS A 76 -5.79 6.17 6.46
CA LYS A 76 -5.28 6.46 7.80
C LYS A 76 -5.98 7.67 8.42
N GLU A 77 -6.13 8.75 7.67
CA GLU A 77 -6.80 9.98 8.13
C GLU A 77 -8.30 9.74 8.38
N ASN A 78 -8.96 8.98 7.50
CA ASN A 78 -10.35 8.58 7.67
C ASN A 78 -10.55 7.72 8.93
N ALA A 79 -9.68 6.73 9.16
CA ALA A 79 -9.75 5.91 10.37
C ALA A 79 -9.54 6.71 11.66
N ALA A 80 -8.64 7.71 11.63
CA ALA A 80 -8.42 8.61 12.76
C ALA A 80 -9.65 9.51 13.02
N ASN A 81 -10.26 10.05 11.95
CA ASN A 81 -11.47 10.85 12.03
C ASN A 81 -12.65 10.04 12.58
N ASP A 82 -12.82 8.80 12.14
CA ASP A 82 -13.86 7.89 12.64
C ASP A 82 -13.66 7.58 14.13
N ALA A 83 -12.41 7.28 14.54
CA ALA A 83 -12.08 7.05 15.94
C ALA A 83 -12.36 8.28 16.82
N ALA A 84 -12.17 9.49 16.27
CA ALA A 84 -12.46 10.76 16.94
C ALA A 84 -13.94 11.18 16.85
N ARG A 85 -14.81 10.44 16.14
CA ARG A 85 -16.19 10.84 15.77
C ARG A 85 -16.27 12.20 15.06
N LEU A 86 -15.18 12.57 14.40
CA LEU A 86 -15.08 13.78 13.59
C LEU A 86 -15.45 13.39 12.15
N HIS A 87 -16.74 13.25 11.85
CA HIS A 87 -17.24 12.95 10.50
C HIS A 87 -17.12 14.15 9.54
N LEU A 88 -16.11 14.99 9.72
CA LEU A 88 -16.04 16.32 9.12
C LEU A 88 -15.60 16.26 7.64
N THR A 89 -14.76 15.29 7.26
CA THR A 89 -14.38 15.03 5.86
C THR A 89 -13.80 13.62 5.72
N HIS A 90 -14.53 12.67 5.12
CA HIS A 90 -13.87 11.51 4.54
C HIS A 90 -13.11 11.97 3.30
N LEU A 91 -11.79 11.78 3.29
CA LEU A 91 -10.99 12.02 2.10
C LEU A 91 -11.26 10.89 1.10
N GLY A 92 -11.74 11.28 -0.08
CA GLY A 92 -12.00 10.39 -1.20
C GLY A 92 -10.94 10.49 -2.30
N LEU A 93 -10.89 9.48 -3.15
CA LEU A 93 -10.04 9.45 -4.34
C LEU A 93 -10.56 10.42 -5.40
N ASN A 94 -10.22 11.71 -5.27
CA ASN A 94 -10.59 12.77 -6.21
C ASN A 94 -9.74 12.72 -7.51
N VAL A 95 -9.95 13.67 -8.43
CA VAL A 95 -9.25 13.73 -9.72
C VAL A 95 -7.73 13.93 -9.62
N PHE A 96 -7.24 14.34 -8.46
CA PHE A 96 -5.83 14.58 -8.14
C PHE A 96 -5.19 13.43 -7.34
N ALA A 97 -5.88 12.29 -7.19
CA ALA A 97 -5.37 11.18 -6.40
C ALA A 97 -4.05 10.59 -6.94
N ASP A 98 -3.70 10.83 -8.20
CA ASP A 98 -2.44 10.44 -8.85
C ASP A 98 -1.33 11.51 -8.80
N LEU A 99 -1.56 12.62 -8.09
CA LEU A 99 -0.60 13.71 -7.95
C LEU A 99 0.00 13.74 -6.54
N THR A 100 1.28 14.06 -6.48
CA THR A 100 1.94 14.43 -5.23
C THR A 100 1.46 15.82 -4.77
N ASP A 101 1.67 16.14 -3.49
CA ASP A 101 1.30 17.47 -2.99
C ASP A 101 2.09 18.60 -3.69
N GLU A 102 3.31 18.31 -4.16
CA GLU A 102 4.13 19.25 -4.92
C GLU A 102 3.57 19.50 -6.33
N GLU A 103 3.23 18.43 -7.06
CA GLU A 103 2.56 18.55 -8.36
C GLU A 103 1.20 19.23 -8.25
N LEU A 104 0.44 18.94 -7.19
CA LEU A 104 -0.83 19.61 -6.95
C LEU A 104 -0.64 21.11 -6.69
N ARG A 105 0.40 21.49 -5.94
CA ARG A 105 0.73 22.90 -5.70
C ARG A 105 1.15 23.60 -6.99
N SER A 106 2.03 23.01 -7.80
CA SER A 106 2.51 23.63 -9.03
C SER A 106 1.39 23.92 -10.05
N LEU A 107 0.35 23.07 -10.10
CA LEU A 107 -0.84 23.31 -10.91
C LEU A 107 -1.67 24.53 -10.45
N HIS A 108 -1.65 24.86 -9.16
CA HIS A 108 -2.50 25.91 -8.59
C HIS A 108 -1.76 27.23 -8.34
N THR A 109 -0.43 27.22 -8.28
CA THR A 109 0.35 28.44 -8.01
C THR A 109 0.82 29.18 -9.26
N GLY A 110 0.75 28.59 -10.46
CA GLY A 110 1.17 29.25 -11.70
C GLY A 110 2.64 29.70 -11.74
N CYS A 111 3.44 29.38 -10.73
CA CYS A 111 4.89 29.57 -10.70
C CYS A 111 5.54 28.21 -10.92
N ALA A 112 5.71 27.85 -12.18
CA ALA A 112 6.87 27.07 -12.55
C ALA A 112 8.03 28.07 -12.55
N ASP A 113 8.94 27.97 -11.57
CA ASP A 113 10.19 28.69 -11.62
C ASP A 113 10.93 28.24 -12.90
N HIS A 114 11.25 29.23 -13.74
CA HIS A 114 12.11 29.10 -14.92
C HIS A 114 13.58 28.94 -14.52
#